data_AF-A0A351VDR1-F1
#
_entry.id   AF-A0A351VDR1-F1
#
_cell.length_a   1.000
_cell.length_b   1.000
_cell.length_c   1.000
_cell.angle_alpha   90.00
_cell.angle_beta   90.00
_cell.angle_gamma   90.00
#
_symmetry.space_group_name_H-M   'P 1'
#
loop_
_entity.id
_entity.type
_entity.pdbx_description
1 polymer ?
#
loop_
_entity_poly.entity_id
_entity_poly.type
_entity_poly.pdbx_seq_one_letter_code
_entity_poly.pdbx_strand_id
1 'polypeptide(L)'
;MITNMDRKKITEAVKRFGSEAGENGEFLKELAAGLAESPEIGQEFLFYAETGNFSCKAKIEGYTAVDIMIWQIDHFKAQMDRGKYDMRENGSKMVLRAFDTMLKMEKEPEKYKRLMQTETGTDYPDKYR
;
A
#
# COMPACT_ATOMS: atom_id res chain seq x y z
N MET A 1 7.85 -1.97 18.52
CA MET A 1 6.90 -0.88 18.87
C MET A 1 7.34 0.38 18.15
N ILE A 2 6.42 1.12 17.54
CA ILE A 2 6.66 2.44 16.90
C ILE A 2 6.92 3.47 17.99
N THR A 3 8.04 4.19 17.94
CA THR A 3 8.35 5.25 18.91
C THR A 3 7.61 6.55 18.56
N ASN A 4 7.52 7.50 19.50
CA ASN A 4 6.97 8.84 19.21
C ASN A 4 7.72 9.56 18.09
N MET A 5 9.01 9.27 17.91
CA MET A 5 9.82 9.80 16.81
C MET A 5 9.39 9.19 15.46
N ASP A 6 9.13 7.89 15.44
CA ASP A 6 8.63 7.19 14.24
C ASP A 6 7.24 7.69 13.84
N ARG A 7 6.33 7.96 14.79
CA ARG A 7 5.01 8.54 14.50
C ARG A 7 5.11 9.91 13.80
N LYS A 8 6.06 10.75 14.23
CA LYS A 8 6.32 12.04 13.58
C LYS A 8 6.86 11.84 12.17
N LYS A 9 7.86 10.96 11.99
CA LYS A 9 8.39 10.62 10.67
C LYS A 9 7.31 10.10 9.72
N ILE A 10 6.43 9.22 10.19
CA ILE A 10 5.31 8.69 9.41
C ILE A 10 4.41 9.85 8.96
N THR A 11 4.02 10.72 9.89
CA THR A 11 3.14 11.86 9.59
C THR A 11 3.76 12.80 8.56
N GLU A 12 5.05 13.09 8.68
CA GLU A 12 5.80 13.95 7.75
C GLU A 12 5.93 13.31 6.37
N ALA A 13 6.29 12.03 6.32
CA ALA A 13 6.36 11.28 5.08
C ALA A 13 4.99 11.23 4.38
N VAL A 14 3.92 10.83 5.07
CA VAL A 14 2.56 10.79 4.50
C VAL A 14 2.16 12.16 3.93
N LYS A 15 2.46 13.27 4.62
CA LYS A 15 2.19 14.62 4.10
C LYS A 15 3.00 14.97 2.85
N ARG A 16 4.28 14.57 2.80
CA ARG A 16 5.15 14.78 1.63
C ARG A 16 4.58 14.05 0.41
N PHE A 17 4.37 12.75 0.54
CA PHE A 17 3.78 11.92 -0.52
C PHE A 17 2.36 12.41 -0.89
N GLY A 18 1.57 12.84 0.09
CA GLY A 18 0.20 13.32 -0.12
C GLY A 18 0.12 14.61 -0.92
N SER A 19 1.08 15.52 -0.70
CA SER A 19 1.20 16.78 -1.46
C SER A 19 1.54 16.52 -2.93
N GLU A 20 2.45 15.58 -3.19
CA GLU A 20 2.79 15.13 -4.55
C GLU A 20 1.61 14.39 -5.22
N ALA A 21 0.85 13.64 -4.42
CA ALA A 21 -0.26 12.83 -4.89
C ALA A 21 -1.55 13.61 -5.18
N GLY A 22 -1.67 14.84 -4.65
CA GLY A 22 -2.93 15.60 -4.68
C GLY A 22 -4.04 14.95 -3.85
N GLU A 23 -3.69 14.20 -2.81
CA GLU A 23 -4.64 13.49 -1.95
C GLU A 23 -5.25 14.42 -0.87
N ASN A 24 -6.44 14.09 -0.39
CA ASN A 24 -7.14 14.93 0.57
C ASN A 24 -6.55 14.80 2.00
N GLY A 25 -6.68 15.86 2.80
CA GLY A 25 -6.07 15.91 4.13
C GLY A 25 -6.69 14.98 5.18
N GLU A 26 -7.90 14.47 4.96
CA GLU A 26 -8.57 13.51 5.85
C GLU A 26 -7.98 12.12 5.69
N PHE A 27 -7.89 11.64 4.45
CA PHE A 27 -7.23 10.40 4.06
C PHE A 27 -5.78 10.35 4.59
N LEU A 28 -5.02 11.44 4.44
CA LEU A 28 -3.64 11.49 4.93
C LEU A 28 -3.54 11.38 6.47
N LYS A 29 -4.52 11.92 7.20
CA LYS A 29 -4.56 11.79 8.66
C LYS A 29 -4.89 10.37 9.09
N GLU A 30 -5.90 9.77 8.47
CA GLU A 30 -6.31 8.39 8.75
C GLU A 30 -5.19 7.40 8.44
N LEU A 31 -4.52 7.57 7.28
CA LEU A 31 -3.40 6.75 6.88
C LEU A 31 -2.23 6.88 7.85
N ALA A 32 -1.85 8.10 8.24
CA ALA A 32 -0.78 8.31 9.21
C ALA A 32 -1.10 7.70 10.58
N ALA A 33 -2.36 7.77 11.02
CA ALA A 33 -2.80 7.14 12.26
C ALA A 33 -2.72 5.61 12.17
N GLY A 34 -3.24 5.01 11.10
CA GLY A 34 -3.20 3.56 10.89
C GLY A 34 -1.76 3.03 10.81
N LEU A 35 -0.87 3.73 10.11
CA LEU A 35 0.56 3.38 10.05
C LEU A 35 1.26 3.49 11.41
N ALA A 36 0.83 4.42 12.27
CA ALA A 36 1.36 4.54 13.63
C ALA A 36 0.83 3.46 14.58
N GLU A 37 -0.34 2.89 14.28
CA GLU A 37 -0.99 1.82 15.04
C GLU A 37 -0.50 0.42 14.62
N SER A 38 -0.09 0.23 13.36
CA SER A 38 0.50 -1.02 12.86
C SER A 38 2.04 -0.90 12.73
N PRO A 39 2.81 -1.46 13.69
CA PRO A 39 4.26 -1.26 13.69
C PRO A 39 5.00 -1.84 12.50
N GLU A 40 4.56 -2.99 11.98
CA GLU A 40 5.22 -3.64 10.85
C GLU A 40 4.99 -2.85 9.56
N ILE A 41 3.73 -2.47 9.29
CA ILE A 41 3.36 -1.70 8.10
C ILE A 41 3.95 -0.29 8.18
N GLY A 42 3.92 0.35 9.35
CA GLY A 42 4.52 1.67 9.57
C GLY A 42 6.03 1.68 9.35
N GLN A 43 6.75 0.64 9.80
CA GLN A 43 8.20 0.52 9.56
C GLN A 43 8.53 0.29 8.08
N GLU A 44 7.75 -0.54 7.39
CA GLU A 44 7.89 -0.75 5.95
C GLU A 44 7.68 0.56 5.17
N PHE A 45 6.67 1.35 5.55
CA PHE A 45 6.42 2.66 4.94
C PHE A 45 7.58 3.64 5.16
N LEU A 46 8.11 3.71 6.38
CA LEU A 46 9.27 4.55 6.68
C LEU A 46 10.50 4.12 5.88
N PHE A 47 10.75 2.81 5.80
CA PHE A 47 11.85 2.28 5.01
C PHE A 47 11.73 2.67 3.53
N TYR A 48 10.52 2.57 2.96
CA TYR A 48 10.26 3.05 1.60
C TYR A 48 10.45 4.57 1.47
N ALA A 49 9.95 5.35 2.42
CA ALA A 49 10.07 6.80 2.41
C ALA A 49 11.51 7.31 2.50
N GLU A 50 12.40 6.56 3.16
CA GLU A 50 13.82 6.87 3.33
C GLU A 50 14.68 6.35 2.17
N THR A 51 14.38 5.17 1.62
CA THR A 51 15.26 4.48 0.65
C THR A 51 14.73 4.40 -0.78
N GLY A 52 13.42 4.65 -0.98
CA GLY A 52 12.73 4.39 -2.24
C GLY A 52 12.56 2.91 -2.58
N ASN A 53 12.90 1.99 -1.66
CA ASN A 53 12.83 0.55 -1.86
C ASN A 53 11.90 -0.11 -0.83
N PHE A 54 11.43 -1.32 -1.14
CA PHE A 54 10.66 -2.14 -0.22
C PHE A 54 11.57 -3.12 0.51
N SER A 55 11.39 -3.23 1.82
CA SER A 55 12.06 -4.22 2.65
C SER A 55 11.36 -5.60 2.56
N CYS A 56 10.07 -5.59 2.16
CA CYS A 56 9.21 -6.77 2.01
C CYS A 56 9.12 -7.60 3.30
N LYS A 57 9.33 -6.97 4.46
CA LYS A 57 9.25 -7.62 5.78
C LYS A 57 7.83 -7.63 6.30
N ALA A 58 7.09 -6.55 6.11
CA ALA A 58 5.67 -6.51 6.43
C ALA A 58 4.91 -7.41 5.46
N LYS A 59 4.20 -8.40 6.01
CA LYS A 59 3.40 -9.38 5.25
C LYS A 59 2.09 -9.64 5.95
N ILE A 60 0.99 -9.55 5.20
CA ILE A 60 -0.33 -9.96 5.68
C ILE A 60 -0.79 -11.12 4.79
N GLU A 61 -1.04 -12.31 5.37
CA GLU A 61 -1.41 -13.52 4.61
C GLU A 61 -0.41 -13.87 3.48
N GLY A 62 0.87 -13.51 3.64
CA GLY A 62 1.91 -13.71 2.63
C GLY A 62 2.02 -12.61 1.57
N TYR A 63 1.12 -11.63 1.56
CA TYR A 63 1.13 -10.49 0.64
C TYR A 63 1.92 -9.31 1.22
N THR A 64 2.78 -8.71 0.38
CA THR A 64 3.56 -7.52 0.68
C THR A 64 2.92 -6.26 0.07
N ALA A 65 3.41 -5.08 0.47
CA ALA A 65 3.04 -3.82 -0.18
C ALA A 65 3.29 -3.84 -1.70
N VAL A 66 4.34 -4.55 -2.16
CA VAL A 66 4.65 -4.70 -3.58
C VAL A 66 3.57 -5.51 -4.31
N ASP A 67 3.10 -6.61 -3.72
CA ASP A 67 2.02 -7.43 -4.29
C ASP A 67 0.73 -6.62 -4.42
N ILE A 68 0.45 -5.78 -3.42
CA ILE A 68 -0.68 -4.83 -3.46
C ILE A 68 -0.53 -3.80 -4.57
N MET A 69 0.68 -3.25 -4.78
CA MET A 69 0.92 -2.32 -5.88
C MET A 69 0.77 -2.98 -7.25
N ILE A 70 1.25 -4.22 -7.41
CA ILE A 70 1.06 -4.99 -8.64
C ILE A 70 -0.44 -5.22 -8.89
N TRP A 71 -1.19 -5.65 -7.87
CA TRP A 71 -2.64 -5.80 -7.96
C TRP A 71 -3.34 -4.49 -8.32
N GLN A 72 -2.94 -3.36 -7.73
CA GLN A 72 -3.48 -2.05 -8.11
C GLN A 72 -3.21 -1.75 -9.58
N ILE A 73 -1.97 -1.91 -10.05
CA ILE A 73 -1.60 -1.68 -11.46
C ILE A 73 -2.45 -2.56 -12.38
N ASP A 74 -2.62 -3.84 -12.06
CA ASP A 74 -3.35 -4.79 -12.91
C ASP A 74 -4.86 -4.54 -12.88
N HIS A 75 -5.44 -4.21 -11.72
CA HIS A 75 -6.83 -3.77 -11.59
C HIS A 75 -7.08 -2.52 -12.44
N PHE A 76 -6.15 -1.55 -12.38
CA PHE A 76 -6.22 -0.32 -13.15
C PHE A 76 -6.04 -0.53 -14.66
N LYS A 77 -5.17 -1.46 -15.10
CA LYS A 77 -5.05 -1.87 -16.51
C LYS A 77 -6.32 -2.55 -17.01
N ALA A 78 -6.91 -3.44 -16.20
CA ALA A 78 -8.16 -4.13 -16.55
C ALA A 78 -9.33 -3.13 -16.72
N GLN A 79 -9.31 -2.02 -16.00
CA GLN A 79 -10.27 -0.92 -16.16
C GLN A 79 -9.96 0.00 -17.35
N MET A 80 -8.72 -0.01 -17.89
CA MET A 80 -8.28 0.89 -18.95
C MET A 80 -7.64 0.17 -20.14
N ASP A 81 -8.48 -0.45 -20.95
CA ASP A 81 -8.15 -0.87 -22.32
C ASP A 81 -8.05 0.33 -23.31
N ARG A 82 -7.60 1.51 -22.84
CA ARG A 82 -7.52 2.77 -23.62
C ARG A 82 -6.29 3.60 -23.27
N GLY A 83 -5.09 3.07 -23.53
CA GLY A 83 -3.95 3.83 -24.05
C GLY A 83 -3.41 5.06 -23.30
N LYS A 84 -3.77 5.29 -22.03
CA LYS A 84 -3.25 6.39 -21.22
C LYS A 84 -3.04 5.92 -19.79
N TYR A 85 -1.92 5.25 -19.53
CA TYR A 85 -1.48 5.07 -18.15
C TYR A 85 -0.10 5.68 -17.96
N ASP A 86 -0.09 6.89 -17.40
CA ASP A 86 1.11 7.49 -16.83
C ASP A 86 1.11 7.23 -15.30
N MET A 87 1.23 5.96 -14.92
CA MET A 87 1.30 5.56 -13.49
C MET A 87 2.63 6.01 -12.89
N ARG A 88 3.56 6.37 -13.79
CA ARG A 88 4.80 7.09 -13.53
C ARG A 88 4.57 8.52 -13.05
N GLU A 89 3.51 9.21 -13.49
CA GLU A 89 3.21 10.59 -13.08
C GLU A 89 2.71 10.70 -11.62
N ASN A 90 2.24 9.62 -10.99
CA ASN A 90 1.82 9.70 -9.58
C ASN A 90 2.14 8.44 -8.75
N GLY A 91 3.43 8.07 -8.73
CA GLY A 91 3.94 6.98 -7.89
C GLY A 91 3.66 7.19 -6.39
N SER A 92 3.65 8.45 -5.94
CA SER A 92 3.33 8.80 -4.54
C SER A 92 1.91 8.41 -4.16
N LYS A 93 0.93 8.63 -5.03
CA LYS A 93 -0.45 8.18 -4.83
C LYS A 93 -0.54 6.66 -4.77
N MET A 94 0.13 5.95 -5.66
CA MET A 94 0.12 4.49 -5.71
C MET A 94 0.64 3.90 -4.39
N VAL A 95 1.76 4.42 -3.89
CA VAL A 95 2.33 4.01 -2.60
C VAL A 95 1.35 4.25 -1.46
N LEU A 96 0.80 5.46 -1.34
CA LEU A 96 -0.14 5.79 -0.26
C LEU A 96 -1.37 4.87 -0.27
N ARG A 97 -1.92 4.59 -1.44
CA ARG A 97 -3.07 3.68 -1.61
C ARG A 97 -2.71 2.24 -1.31
N ALA A 98 -1.51 1.79 -1.66
CA ALA A 98 -1.03 0.44 -1.33
C ALA A 98 -0.94 0.24 0.17
N PHE A 99 -0.35 1.19 0.90
CA PHE A 99 -0.27 1.13 2.36
C PHE A 99 -1.62 1.24 3.06
N ASP A 100 -2.53 2.10 2.57
CA ASP A 100 -3.92 2.13 3.03
C ASP A 100 -4.63 0.78 2.82
N THR A 101 -4.44 0.16 1.67
CA THR A 101 -5.00 -1.18 1.37
C THR A 101 -4.40 -2.23 2.29
N MET A 102 -3.09 -2.16 2.58
CA MET A 102 -2.41 -3.07 3.49
C MET A 102 -2.94 -2.97 4.92
N LEU A 103 -3.22 -1.76 5.41
CA LEU A 103 -3.87 -1.54 6.71
C LEU A 103 -5.30 -2.07 6.76
N LYS A 104 -6.05 -1.97 5.67
CA LYS A 104 -7.39 -2.56 5.57
C LYS A 104 -7.32 -4.09 5.51
N MET A 105 -6.32 -4.62 4.82
CA MET A 105 -6.04 -6.06 4.75
C MET A 105 -5.62 -6.62 6.11
N GLU A 106 -4.87 -5.88 6.93
CA GLU A 106 -4.58 -6.28 8.31
C GLU A 106 -5.86 -6.49 9.14
N LYS A 107 -6.90 -5.69 8.89
CA LYS A 107 -8.21 -5.79 9.58
C LYS A 107 -9.14 -6.84 8.98
N GLU A 108 -9.15 -6.99 7.65
CA GLU A 108 -10.02 -7.91 6.90
C GLU A 108 -9.22 -8.78 5.91
N PRO A 109 -8.30 -9.65 6.36
CA PRO A 109 -7.33 -10.31 5.50
C PRO A 109 -7.97 -11.20 4.42
N GLU A 110 -8.99 -11.97 4.80
CA GLU A 110 -9.69 -12.90 3.89
C GLU A 110 -10.39 -12.20 2.71
N LYS A 111 -10.91 -10.99 2.93
CA LYS A 111 -11.57 -10.20 1.89
C LYS A 111 -10.59 -9.77 0.82
N TYR A 112 -9.45 -9.20 1.22
CA TYR A 112 -8.44 -8.70 0.29
C TYR A 112 -7.72 -9.85 -0.41
N LYS A 113 -7.42 -10.95 0.31
CA LYS A 113 -6.89 -12.18 -0.27
C LYS A 113 -7.78 -12.70 -1.41
N ARG A 114 -9.10 -12.78 -1.20
CA ARG A 114 -10.05 -13.20 -2.24
C ARG A 114 -10.11 -12.22 -3.42
N LEU A 115 -10.12 -10.91 -3.16
CA LEU A 115 -10.12 -9.90 -4.23
C LEU A 115 -8.87 -10.04 -5.10
N MET A 116 -7.70 -10.11 -4.49
CA MET A 116 -6.43 -10.26 -5.21
C MET A 116 -6.40 -11.57 -5.99
N GLN A 117 -6.77 -12.70 -5.39
CA GLN A 117 -6.82 -13.99 -6.09
C GLN A 117 -7.78 -14.00 -7.29
N THR A 118 -8.91 -13.29 -7.19
CA THR A 118 -9.94 -13.28 -8.24
C THR A 118 -9.59 -12.30 -9.37
N GLU A 119 -9.01 -11.14 -9.03
CA GLU A 119 -8.80 -10.05 -9.98
C GLU A 119 -7.47 -10.10 -10.72
N THR A 120 -6.36 -10.52 -10.08
CA THR A 120 -5.07 -10.56 -10.79
C THR A 120 -4.85 -11.83 -11.58
N GLY A 121 -5.84 -12.74 -11.68
CA GLY A 121 -5.73 -14.01 -12.40
C GLY A 121 -4.51 -14.86 -11.99
N THR A 122 -3.84 -14.49 -10.90
CA THR A 122 -2.57 -15.06 -10.50
C THR A 122 -2.88 -16.41 -9.91
N ASP A 123 -2.41 -17.46 -10.58
CA ASP A 123 -2.40 -18.80 -10.01
C ASP A 123 -1.46 -18.76 -8.80
N TYR A 124 -2.03 -18.52 -7.62
CA TYR A 124 -1.32 -18.75 -6.37
C TYR A 124 -1.26 -20.27 -6.15
N PRO A 125 -0.13 -20.82 -5.65
CA PRO A 125 0.10 -22.26 -5.54
C PRO A 125 -0.99 -23.05 -4.78
N ASP A 126 -1.75 -22.39 -3.91
CA ASP A 126 -2.80 -23.01 -3.11
C ASP A 126 -4.18 -23.09 -3.79
N LYS A 127 -4.31 -22.73 -5.09
CA LYS A 127 -5.58 -22.81 -5.83
C LYS A 127 -6.08 -24.24 -6.09
N TYR A 128 -5.24 -25.26 -5.83
CA TYR A 128 -5.53 -26.67 -6.10
C TYR A 128 -5.51 -27.57 -4.85
N ARG A 129 -5.75 -27.02 -3.65
CA ARG A 129 -5.90 -27.85 -2.44
C ARG A 129 -7.35 -28.04 -2.02
#